data_AF-A0A843B0T7-F1
#
_entry.id   AF-A0A843B0T7-F1
#
_cell.length_a   1.000
_cell.length_b   1.000
_cell.length_c   1.000
_cell.angle_alpha   90.00
_cell.angle_beta   90.00
_cell.angle_gamma   90.00
#
_symmetry.space_group_name_H-M   'P 1'
#
loop_
_entity.id
_entity.type
_entity.pdbx_description
1 polymer ?
#
loop_
_entity_poly.entity_id
_entity_poly.type
_entity_poly.pdbx_seq_one_letter_code
_entity_poly.pdbx_strand_id
1 'polypeptide(L)'
;MGTIGRTGLAHLLLGSVAEKVIRFSACPVLVLHGRPQADGFAVHRILIPTDGSPNTEPAIRHGLLLAQTFQAEVTALSVGDVRNVPSSARGSGRIDQYLTEIGRNAVDHVAEEGRKLSVDVRTSIVTGSPSEEIIKASDHYDLVVMGTVGRTGLAHLRLGSVAERTARHARCPVLTVRAPRPAEPMQ
;
A
#
# COMPACT_ATOMS: atom_id res chain seq x y z
N MET A 1 -4.72 15.44 0.40
CA MET A 1 -3.85 16.64 0.48
C MET A 1 -3.31 16.95 -0.91
N GLY A 2 -3.44 18.20 -1.38
CA GLY A 2 -2.78 18.63 -2.61
C GLY A 2 -1.29 18.83 -2.39
N THR A 3 -0.44 18.42 -3.33
CA THR A 3 1.03 18.48 -3.21
C THR A 3 1.62 19.86 -3.50
N ILE A 4 0.82 20.93 -3.49
CA ILE A 4 1.23 22.24 -4.00
C ILE A 4 1.70 23.13 -2.84
N GLY A 5 3.02 23.23 -2.68
CA GLY A 5 3.69 24.29 -1.91
C GLY A 5 3.96 25.53 -2.78
N ARG A 6 4.17 26.68 -2.13
CA ARG A 6 4.40 28.00 -2.75
C ARG A 6 5.78 28.09 -3.42
N THR A 7 5.97 27.39 -4.54
CA THR A 7 6.97 27.67 -5.58
C THR A 7 6.71 26.70 -6.73
N GLY A 8 6.37 27.24 -7.91
CA GLY A 8 6.05 26.46 -9.10
C GLY A 8 7.26 25.74 -9.68
N LEU A 9 7.53 24.53 -9.21
CA LEU A 9 8.37 23.55 -9.89
C LEU A 9 7.55 22.26 -10.10
N ALA A 10 7.25 22.03 -11.37
CA ALA A 10 6.42 20.95 -11.84
C ALA A 10 7.15 19.60 -11.70
N HIS A 11 6.41 18.64 -11.14
CA HIS A 11 6.71 17.22 -11.02
C HIS A 11 7.73 16.82 -9.92
N LEU A 12 7.26 15.95 -9.01
CA LEU A 12 8.05 14.92 -8.30
C LEU A 12 8.74 15.22 -6.95
N LEU A 13 8.20 16.08 -6.08
CA LEU A 13 8.58 16.00 -4.66
C LEU A 13 7.37 16.05 -3.73
N LEU A 14 7.19 14.99 -2.95
CA LEU A 14 6.40 15.03 -1.73
C LEU A 14 7.03 16.14 -0.86
N GLY A 15 6.36 17.29 -0.75
CA GLY A 15 6.84 18.40 0.04
C GLY A 15 7.01 18.00 1.50
N SER A 16 7.89 18.69 2.23
CA SER A 16 8.19 18.39 3.64
C SER A 16 6.95 18.37 4.54
N VAL A 17 5.89 19.12 4.20
CA VAL A 17 4.59 19.08 4.87
C VAL A 17 3.85 17.79 4.59
N ALA A 18 3.74 17.37 3.33
CA ALA A 18 3.03 16.15 2.96
C ALA A 18 3.72 14.91 3.56
N GLU A 19 5.05 14.89 3.56
CA GLU A 19 5.81 13.84 4.24
C GLU A 19 5.52 13.81 5.75
N LYS A 20 5.58 14.97 6.42
CA LYS A 20 5.23 15.07 7.85
C LYS A 20 3.79 14.62 8.11
N VAL A 21 2.83 14.97 7.26
CA VAL A 21 1.43 14.54 7.43
C VAL A 21 1.32 13.03 7.32
N ILE A 22 1.90 12.41 6.29
CA ILE A 22 1.92 10.94 6.15
C ILE A 22 2.65 10.29 7.34
N ARG A 23 3.70 10.95 7.86
CA ARG A 23 4.55 10.48 8.95
C ARG A 23 3.97 10.66 10.36
N PHE A 24 3.06 11.59 10.57
CA PHE A 24 2.59 11.93 11.92
C PHE A 24 1.06 11.95 12.06
N SER A 25 0.31 11.85 10.97
CA SER A 25 -1.14 11.77 11.03
C SER A 25 -1.59 10.54 11.82
N ALA A 26 -2.57 10.72 12.69
CA ALA A 26 -3.25 9.64 13.40
C ALA A 26 -4.34 8.97 12.55
N CYS A 27 -4.76 9.61 11.47
CA CYS A 27 -5.76 9.09 10.53
C CYS A 27 -5.12 8.73 9.17
N PRO A 28 -5.77 7.87 8.37
CA PRO A 28 -5.37 7.60 7.00
C PRO A 28 -5.17 8.88 6.19
N VAL A 29 -4.14 8.92 5.36
CA VAL A 29 -3.79 10.09 4.54
C VAL A 29 -3.92 9.74 3.07
N LEU A 30 -4.79 10.47 2.36
CA LEU A 30 -4.93 10.38 0.91
C LEU A 30 -4.01 11.41 0.23
N VAL A 31 -3.05 10.89 -0.53
CA VAL A 31 -2.14 11.66 -1.38
C VAL A 31 -2.70 11.67 -2.79
N LEU A 32 -2.89 12.86 -3.36
CA LEU A 32 -3.40 13.05 -4.71
C LEU A 32 -2.27 13.48 -5.64
N HIS A 33 -2.21 12.88 -6.82
CA HIS A 33 -1.27 13.24 -7.89
C HIS A 33 -2.05 13.83 -9.07
N GLY A 34 -1.62 14.98 -9.60
CA GLY A 34 -2.22 15.60 -10.80
C GLY A 34 -3.31 16.65 -10.56
N ARG A 35 -3.84 17.20 -11.65
CA ARG A 35 -4.94 18.19 -11.64
C ARG A 35 -6.25 17.48 -11.24
N PRO A 36 -7.14 18.15 -10.49
CA PRO A 36 -8.44 17.57 -10.14
C PRO A 36 -9.16 17.09 -11.39
N GLN A 37 -9.61 15.82 -11.40
CA GLN A 37 -10.52 15.31 -12.42
C GLN A 37 -11.82 16.11 -12.32
N ALA A 38 -12.34 16.53 -13.47
CA ALA A 38 -13.54 17.35 -13.56
C ALA A 38 -14.78 16.67 -12.94
N ASP A 39 -14.74 15.35 -12.82
CA ASP A 39 -15.88 14.51 -12.45
C ASP A 39 -15.83 14.00 -10.99
N GLY A 40 -14.91 14.54 -10.18
CA GLY A 40 -14.75 14.17 -8.76
C GLY A 40 -13.81 12.98 -8.52
N PHE A 41 -13.94 12.32 -7.36
CA PHE A 41 -13.11 11.17 -6.96
C PHE A 41 -13.89 9.86 -7.20
N ALA A 42 -13.90 9.41 -8.45
CA ALA A 42 -14.48 8.12 -8.82
C ALA A 42 -13.43 7.01 -8.66
N VAL A 43 -13.78 5.94 -7.96
CA VAL A 43 -12.89 4.79 -7.72
C VAL A 43 -13.59 3.55 -8.23
N HIS A 44 -13.06 2.93 -9.28
CA HIS A 44 -13.60 1.69 -9.85
C HIS A 44 -12.66 0.49 -9.66
N ARG A 45 -11.35 0.75 -9.57
CA ARG A 45 -10.33 -0.28 -9.38
C ARG A 45 -9.36 0.14 -8.27
N ILE A 46 -9.27 -0.70 -7.23
CA ILE A 46 -8.40 -0.50 -6.08
C ILE A 46 -7.28 -1.54 -6.10
N LEU A 47 -6.04 -1.07 -5.96
CA LEU A 47 -4.89 -1.92 -5.73
C LEU A 47 -4.54 -1.94 -4.24
N ILE A 48 -4.43 -3.14 -3.66
CA ILE A 48 -3.98 -3.35 -2.28
C ILE A 48 -2.65 -4.14 -2.33
N PRO A 49 -1.50 -3.46 -2.25
CA PRO A 49 -0.22 -4.14 -2.09
C PRO A 49 -0.09 -4.74 -0.69
N THR A 50 0.39 -5.98 -0.61
CA THR A 50 0.60 -6.70 0.65
C THR A 50 1.83 -7.60 0.61
N ASP A 51 2.56 -7.61 1.73
CA ASP A 51 3.64 -8.55 2.03
C ASP A 51 3.21 -9.62 3.06
N GLY A 52 1.92 -9.64 3.43
CA GLY A 52 1.37 -10.54 4.44
C GLY A 52 1.74 -10.17 5.88
N SER A 53 2.45 -9.05 6.10
CA SER A 53 2.80 -8.62 7.46
C SER A 53 1.59 -8.04 8.18
N PRO A 54 1.54 -8.11 9.53
CA PRO A 54 0.43 -7.55 10.31
C PRO A 54 0.19 -6.04 10.10
N ASN A 55 1.21 -5.31 9.63
CA ASN A 55 1.12 -3.88 9.34
C ASN A 55 0.26 -3.55 8.12
N THR A 56 -0.04 -4.55 7.28
CA THR A 56 -0.91 -4.39 6.11
C THR A 56 -2.39 -4.51 6.45
N GLU A 57 -2.73 -5.14 7.57
CA GLU A 57 -4.12 -5.41 8.01
C GLU A 57 -5.02 -4.16 8.03
N PRO A 58 -4.61 -3.02 8.61
CA PRO A 58 -5.42 -1.81 8.59
C PRO A 58 -5.69 -1.32 7.16
N ALA A 59 -4.71 -1.45 6.26
CA ALA A 59 -4.83 -1.02 4.87
C ALA A 59 -5.76 -1.93 4.08
N ILE A 60 -5.67 -3.25 4.29
CA ILE A 60 -6.58 -4.25 3.72
C ILE A 60 -8.02 -3.89 4.12
N ARG A 61 -8.28 -3.72 5.42
CA ARG A 61 -9.60 -3.37 5.94
C ARG A 61 -10.15 -2.07 5.33
N HIS A 62 -9.35 -1.02 5.27
CA HIS A 62 -9.80 0.26 4.66
C HIS A 62 -10.04 0.12 3.16
N GLY A 63 -9.15 -0.58 2.44
CA GLY A 63 -9.28 -0.78 1.00
C GLY A 63 -10.54 -1.56 0.64
N LEU A 64 -10.86 -2.62 1.39
CA LEU A 64 -12.08 -3.41 1.18
C LEU A 64 -13.36 -2.63 1.54
N LEU A 65 -13.35 -1.85 2.63
CA LEU A 65 -14.51 -1.00 2.98
C LEU A 65 -14.76 0.10 1.93
N LEU A 66 -13.69 0.68 1.38
CA LEU A 66 -13.79 1.60 0.25
C LEU A 66 -14.33 0.87 -0.98
N ALA A 67 -13.82 -0.32 -1.29
CA ALA A 67 -14.31 -1.12 -2.40
C ALA A 67 -15.80 -1.42 -2.30
N GLN A 68 -16.28 -1.81 -1.10
CA GLN A 68 -17.69 -2.03 -0.84
C GLN A 68 -18.53 -0.75 -1.03
N THR A 69 -18.03 0.39 -0.56
CA THR A 69 -18.72 1.69 -0.65
C THR A 69 -18.82 2.19 -2.09
N PHE A 70 -17.74 2.03 -2.87
CA PHE A 70 -17.67 2.48 -4.27
C PHE A 70 -18.10 1.42 -5.28
N GLN A 71 -18.43 0.21 -4.82
CA GLN A 71 -18.64 -0.97 -5.68
C GLN A 71 -17.47 -1.20 -6.65
N ALA A 72 -16.25 -1.02 -6.15
CA ALA A 72 -15.03 -1.12 -6.93
C ALA A 72 -14.44 -2.54 -6.92
N GLU A 73 -13.77 -2.91 -8.00
CA GLU A 73 -12.98 -4.13 -8.09
C GLU A 73 -11.68 -3.98 -7.29
N VAL A 74 -11.26 -5.05 -6.61
CA VAL A 74 -10.01 -5.05 -5.85
C VAL A 74 -9.00 -6.01 -6.49
N THR A 75 -7.74 -5.56 -6.57
CA THR A 75 -6.60 -6.47 -6.80
C THR A 75 -5.68 -6.45 -5.59
N ALA A 76 -5.45 -7.63 -5.00
CA ALA A 76 -4.38 -7.86 -4.03
C ALA A 76 -3.09 -8.17 -4.77
N LEU A 77 -2.03 -7.40 -4.52
CA LEU A 77 -0.73 -7.56 -5.17
C LEU A 77 0.34 -7.90 -4.14
N SER A 78 1.05 -9.01 -4.33
CA SER A 78 2.28 -9.30 -3.62
C SER A 78 3.48 -9.25 -4.56
N VAL A 79 4.55 -8.58 -4.14
CA VAL A 79 5.80 -8.45 -4.90
C VAL A 79 6.91 -9.18 -4.17
N GLY A 80 7.34 -10.30 -4.74
CA GLY A 80 8.48 -11.07 -4.25
C GLY A 80 9.80 -10.37 -4.58
N ASP A 81 10.55 -9.97 -3.55
CA ASP A 81 11.89 -9.40 -3.71
C ASP A 81 12.96 -10.46 -3.43
N VAL A 82 13.70 -10.86 -4.46
CA VAL A 82 14.77 -11.87 -4.39
C VAL A 82 15.85 -11.52 -3.36
N ARG A 83 16.03 -10.23 -3.04
CA ARG A 83 17.02 -9.76 -2.04
C ARG A 83 16.61 -10.13 -0.62
N ASN A 84 15.32 -10.32 -0.37
CA ASN A 84 14.77 -10.70 0.93
C ASN A 84 14.73 -12.22 1.14
N VAL A 85 15.15 -13.01 0.15
CA VAL A 85 15.12 -14.47 0.22
C VAL A 85 16.23 -14.98 1.14
N PRO A 86 15.93 -15.86 2.11
CA PRO A 86 16.93 -16.46 2.99
C PRO A 86 18.04 -17.20 2.23
N SER A 87 19.25 -17.23 2.79
CA SER A 87 20.39 -17.95 2.19
C SER A 87 20.12 -19.44 1.97
N SER A 88 19.31 -20.07 2.83
CA SER A 88 18.89 -21.47 2.70
C SER A 88 18.04 -21.73 1.45
N ALA A 89 17.08 -20.85 1.16
CA ALA A 89 16.25 -20.94 -0.05
C ALA A 89 17.07 -20.63 -1.33
N ARG A 90 18.04 -19.71 -1.24
CA ARG A 90 18.99 -19.43 -2.33
C ARG A 90 19.92 -20.62 -2.62
N GLY A 91 20.50 -21.22 -1.59
CA GLY A 91 21.43 -22.34 -1.73
C GLY A 91 20.79 -23.63 -2.25
N SER A 92 19.47 -23.78 -2.08
CA SER A 92 18.71 -24.93 -2.60
C SER A 92 18.11 -24.70 -3.99
N GLY A 93 18.27 -23.51 -4.59
CA GLY A 93 17.67 -23.17 -5.88
C GLY A 93 16.14 -23.04 -5.87
N ARG A 94 15.52 -22.87 -4.69
CA ARG A 94 14.05 -22.85 -4.50
C ARG A 94 13.48 -21.44 -4.33
N ILE A 95 14.17 -20.44 -4.89
CA ILE A 95 13.83 -19.02 -4.75
C ILE A 95 12.39 -18.75 -5.21
N ASP A 96 12.04 -19.19 -6.42
CA ASP A 96 10.74 -18.92 -7.02
C ASP A 96 9.60 -19.57 -6.24
N GLN A 97 9.82 -20.79 -5.74
CA GLN A 97 8.84 -21.51 -4.93
C GLN A 97 8.60 -20.78 -3.60
N TYR A 98 9.66 -20.33 -2.94
CA TYR A 98 9.58 -19.58 -1.69
C TYR A 98 8.84 -18.25 -1.86
N LEU A 99 9.18 -17.47 -2.90
CA LEU A 99 8.53 -16.20 -3.18
C LEU A 99 7.05 -16.38 -3.55
N THR A 100 6.73 -17.42 -4.33
CA THR A 100 5.35 -17.74 -4.71
C THR A 100 4.52 -18.13 -3.50
N GLU A 101 5.07 -18.93 -2.58
CA GLU A 101 4.36 -19.39 -1.38
C GLU A 101 4.03 -18.23 -0.43
N ILE A 102 5.02 -17.38 -0.15
CA ILE A 102 4.80 -16.18 0.68
C ILE A 102 3.81 -15.23 0.01
N GLY A 103 4.00 -14.97 -1.28
CA GLY A 103 3.11 -14.09 -2.04
C GLY A 103 1.67 -14.61 -2.04
N ARG A 104 1.48 -15.92 -2.18
CA ARG A 104 0.17 -16.58 -2.17
C ARG A 104 -0.53 -16.40 -0.82
N ASN A 105 0.15 -16.68 0.29
CA ASN A 105 -0.42 -16.47 1.62
C ASN A 105 -0.84 -15.01 1.84
N ALA A 106 -0.03 -14.07 1.37
CA ALA A 106 -0.31 -12.64 1.50
C ALA A 106 -1.57 -12.22 0.73
N VAL A 107 -1.71 -12.62 -0.54
CA VAL A 107 -2.87 -12.23 -1.38
C VAL A 107 -4.14 -13.01 -1.04
N ASP A 108 -4.01 -14.29 -0.65
CA ASP A 108 -5.15 -15.13 -0.25
C ASP A 108 -5.82 -14.60 1.02
N HIS A 109 -5.03 -14.04 1.96
CA HIS A 109 -5.56 -13.35 3.14
C HIS A 109 -6.45 -12.16 2.76
N VAL A 110 -6.00 -11.31 1.82
CA VAL A 110 -6.81 -10.18 1.32
C VAL A 110 -8.10 -10.67 0.66
N ALA A 111 -8.02 -11.75 -0.12
CA ALA A 111 -9.19 -12.33 -0.77
C ALA A 111 -10.19 -12.91 0.24
N GLU A 112 -9.71 -13.56 1.31
CA GLU A 112 -10.56 -14.04 2.39
C GLU A 112 -11.25 -12.89 3.14
N GLU A 113 -10.53 -11.82 3.48
CA GLU A 113 -11.15 -10.63 4.08
C GLU A 113 -12.16 -9.96 3.13
N GLY A 114 -11.87 -9.96 1.82
CA GLY A 114 -12.79 -9.46 0.81
C GLY A 114 -14.09 -10.25 0.74
N ARG A 115 -14.02 -11.59 0.77
CA ARG A 115 -15.20 -12.47 0.82
C ARG A 115 -16.12 -12.15 2.00
N LYS A 116 -15.55 -11.91 3.19
CA LYS A 116 -16.32 -11.53 4.39
C LYS A 116 -17.11 -10.23 4.21
N LEU A 117 -16.65 -9.34 3.33
CA LEU A 117 -17.29 -8.07 3.00
C LEU A 117 -18.06 -8.08 1.68
N SER A 118 -18.21 -9.25 1.04
CA SER A 118 -18.83 -9.39 -0.29
C SER A 118 -18.16 -8.55 -1.38
N VAL A 119 -16.83 -8.42 -1.31
CA VAL A 119 -15.99 -7.73 -2.31
C VAL A 119 -15.20 -8.78 -3.10
N ASP A 120 -15.29 -8.73 -4.43
CA ASP A 120 -14.47 -9.58 -5.30
C ASP A 120 -13.02 -9.06 -5.34
N VAL A 121 -12.09 -9.96 -5.03
CA VAL A 121 -10.65 -9.67 -4.92
C VAL A 121 -9.89 -10.58 -5.88
N ARG A 122 -9.27 -9.98 -6.89
CA ARG A 122 -8.31 -10.66 -7.76
C ARG A 122 -6.96 -10.72 -7.07
N THR A 123 -6.24 -11.84 -7.20
CA THR A 123 -4.91 -12.01 -6.63
C THR A 123 -3.83 -11.91 -7.72
N SER A 124 -2.72 -11.25 -7.40
CA SER A 124 -1.58 -11.10 -8.31
C SER A 124 -0.28 -11.23 -7.54
N ILE A 125 0.63 -12.06 -8.04
CA ILE A 125 1.97 -12.26 -7.47
C ILE A 125 2.98 -12.00 -8.57
N VAL A 126 3.91 -11.08 -8.33
CA VAL A 126 4.97 -10.73 -9.26
C VAL A 126 6.32 -10.73 -8.55
N THR A 127 7.41 -10.78 -9.31
CA THR A 127 8.77 -10.70 -8.76
C THR A 127 9.42 -9.40 -9.21
N GLY A 128 10.07 -8.68 -8.29
CA GLY A 128 10.73 -7.43 -8.61
C GLY A 128 11.01 -6.56 -7.37
N SER A 129 11.26 -5.28 -7.62
CA SER A 129 11.35 -4.27 -6.56
C SER A 129 9.95 -3.83 -6.13
N PRO A 130 9.54 -4.01 -4.87
CA PRO A 130 8.15 -3.77 -4.45
C PRO A 130 7.63 -2.38 -4.83
N SER A 131 8.40 -1.33 -4.56
CA SER A 131 7.98 0.03 -4.93
C SER A 131 7.83 0.21 -6.44
N GLU A 132 8.70 -0.38 -7.24
CA GLU A 132 8.69 -0.18 -8.70
C GLU A 132 7.53 -0.90 -9.36
N GLU A 133 7.26 -2.14 -8.96
CA GLU A 133 6.12 -2.91 -9.45
C GLU A 133 4.79 -2.28 -9.01
N ILE A 134 4.70 -1.76 -7.77
CA ILE A 134 3.49 -1.06 -7.30
C ILE A 134 3.27 0.24 -8.08
N ILE A 135 4.33 1.04 -8.30
CA ILE A 135 4.24 2.28 -9.08
C ILE A 135 3.82 1.97 -10.52
N LYS A 136 4.41 0.95 -11.14
CA LYS A 136 4.04 0.51 -12.48
C LYS A 136 2.59 0.04 -12.55
N ALA A 137 2.14 -0.77 -11.58
CA ALA A 137 0.76 -1.22 -11.53
C ALA A 137 -0.22 -0.06 -11.38
N SER A 138 0.15 1.01 -10.65
CA SER A 138 -0.74 2.15 -10.37
C SER A 138 -1.25 2.89 -11.61
N ASP A 139 -0.65 2.71 -12.80
CA ASP A 139 -1.19 3.22 -14.07
C ASP A 139 -2.55 2.61 -14.46
N HIS A 140 -2.91 1.48 -13.87
CA HIS A 140 -4.13 0.72 -14.20
C HIS A 140 -5.19 0.73 -13.10
N TYR A 141 -5.00 1.53 -12.04
CA TYR A 141 -5.91 1.61 -10.90
C TYR A 141 -6.26 3.06 -10.60
N ASP A 142 -7.36 3.25 -9.89
CA ASP A 142 -7.85 4.58 -9.53
C ASP A 142 -7.40 4.94 -8.10
N LEU A 143 -7.02 3.94 -7.30
CA LEU A 143 -6.54 4.10 -5.94
C LEU A 143 -5.60 2.97 -5.54
N VAL A 144 -4.46 3.32 -4.93
CA VAL A 144 -3.63 2.38 -4.17
C VAL A 144 -3.92 2.56 -2.68
N VAL A 145 -4.23 1.47 -1.97
CA VAL A 145 -4.38 1.49 -0.51
C VAL A 145 -3.28 0.65 0.12
N MET A 146 -2.43 1.25 0.94
CA MET A 146 -1.27 0.56 1.50
C MET A 146 -0.96 0.94 2.94
N GLY A 147 -0.41 -0.03 3.67
CA GLY A 147 0.07 0.17 5.03
C GLY A 147 1.35 1.00 5.06
N THR A 148 1.53 1.82 6.10
CA THR A 148 2.82 2.41 6.44
C THR A 148 3.42 1.61 7.59
N VAL A 149 4.68 1.19 7.46
CA VAL A 149 5.38 0.38 8.49
C VAL A 149 5.27 1.04 9.87
N GLY A 150 4.92 0.24 10.88
CA GLY A 150 5.11 0.57 12.28
C GLY A 150 5.73 -0.63 12.99
N ARG A 151 7.02 -0.57 13.32
CA ARG A 151 7.59 -1.46 14.36
C ARG A 151 7.53 -0.72 15.70
N THR A 152 7.42 -1.49 16.78
CA THR A 152 7.28 -1.05 18.17
C THR A 152 8.32 0.00 18.62
N GLY A 153 7.98 0.79 19.64
CA GLY A 153 8.85 1.86 20.15
C GLY A 153 9.09 2.96 19.10
N LEU A 154 10.09 3.86 19.27
CA LEU A 154 10.39 5.02 18.39
C LEU A 154 10.49 4.74 16.87
N ALA A 155 10.50 3.47 16.44
CA ALA A 155 10.40 3.04 15.04
C ALA A 155 9.00 3.20 14.42
N HIS A 156 7.96 3.50 15.22
CA HIS A 156 6.57 3.75 14.80
C HIS A 156 6.39 5.01 13.93
N LEU A 157 7.41 5.87 13.87
CA LEU A 157 7.41 7.11 13.10
C LEU A 157 8.09 6.96 11.73
N ARG A 158 8.40 5.73 11.30
CA ARG A 158 9.06 5.48 10.02
C ARG A 158 8.04 5.20 8.93
N LEU A 159 7.88 6.15 8.01
CA LEU A 159 7.27 5.85 6.71
C LEU A 159 8.12 4.76 6.03
N GLY A 160 7.51 3.62 5.72
CA GLY A 160 8.21 2.53 5.02
C GLY A 160 8.69 3.00 3.66
N SER A 161 9.89 2.58 3.24
CA SER A 161 10.49 3.03 1.97
C SER A 161 9.60 2.74 0.76
N VAL A 162 8.89 1.60 0.77
CA VAL A 162 7.92 1.26 -0.27
C VAL A 162 6.74 2.23 -0.27
N ALA A 163 6.14 2.49 0.89
CA ALA A 163 5.02 3.43 1.02
C ALA A 163 5.41 4.86 0.66
N GLU A 164 6.59 5.33 1.08
CA GLU A 164 7.09 6.64 0.69
C GLU A 164 7.28 6.76 -0.81
N ARG A 165 7.96 5.79 -1.43
CA ARG A 165 8.27 5.82 -2.85
C ARG A 165 7.00 5.73 -3.69
N THR A 166 6.06 4.86 -3.31
CA THR A 166 4.74 4.76 -3.96
C THR A 166 3.96 6.06 -3.81
N ALA A 167 3.81 6.59 -2.59
CA ALA A 167 3.08 7.85 -2.35
C ALA A 167 3.72 9.08 -3.01
N ARG A 168 4.96 8.97 -3.49
CA ARG A 168 5.66 10.04 -4.22
C ARG A 168 5.51 9.92 -5.73
N HIS A 169 5.39 8.70 -6.25
CA HIS A 169 5.59 8.41 -7.68
C HIS A 169 4.45 7.66 -8.35
N ALA A 170 3.45 7.20 -7.59
CA ALA A 170 2.27 6.55 -8.15
C ALA A 170 1.55 7.46 -9.14
N ARG A 171 0.85 6.83 -10.07
CA ARG A 171 0.13 7.46 -11.18
C ARG A 171 -1.34 7.71 -10.86
N CYS A 172 -1.81 7.10 -9.77
CA CYS A 172 -3.12 7.32 -9.16
C CYS A 172 -2.98 7.80 -7.70
N PRO A 173 -4.07 8.29 -7.09
CA PRO A 173 -4.16 8.52 -5.65
C PRO A 173 -3.63 7.36 -4.79
N VAL A 174 -2.99 7.69 -3.66
CA VAL A 174 -2.47 6.72 -2.69
C VAL A 174 -3.05 7.01 -1.31
N LEU A 175 -3.79 6.06 -0.75
CA LEU A 175 -4.23 6.09 0.64
C LEU A 175 -3.23 5.32 1.51
N THR A 176 -2.51 6.06 2.34
CA THR A 176 -1.61 5.47 3.34
C THR A 176 -2.35 5.27 4.65
N VAL A 177 -2.35 4.04 5.16
CA VAL A 177 -3.04 3.66 6.41
C VAL A 177 -2.01 3.23 7.45
N ARG A 178 -2.18 3.74 8.67
CA ARG A 178 -1.35 3.36 9.82
C ARG A 178 -2.03 2.28 10.64
N ALA A 179 -1.21 1.38 11.18
CA ALA A 179 -1.68 0.53 12.27
C ALA A 179 -2.08 1.40 13.47
N PRO A 180 -3.23 1.13 14.11
CA PRO A 180 -3.59 1.78 15.36
C PRO A 180 -2.47 1.58 16.37
N ARG A 181 -2.22 2.58 17.23
CA ARG A 181 -1.40 2.34 18.41
C ARG A 181 -2.08 1.23 19.21
N PRO A 182 -1.35 0.19 19.67
CA PRO A 182 -1.86 -0.63 20.76
C PRO A 182 -2.30 0.32 21.88
N ALA A 183 -3.47 0.10 22.46
CA ALA A 183 -3.85 0.82 23.66
C ALA A 183 -2.71 0.63 24.68
N GLU A 184 -2.17 1.73 25.21
CA GLU A 184 -1.27 1.60 26.35
C GLU A 184 -2.08 0.92 27.46
N PRO A 185 -1.56 -0.14 28.11
CA PRO A 185 -2.23 -0.67 29.27
C PRO A 185 -2.40 0.49 30.26
N MET A 186 -3.65 0.71 30.69
CA MET A 186 -3.94 1.63 31.78
C MET A 186 -3.13 1.15 32.99
N GLN A 187 -2.12 1.92 33.38
CA GLN A 187 -1.38 1.69 34.63
C GLN A 187 -2.24 2.09 35.83
#